data_AF-A0A945WGF4-F1
#
_entry.id   AF-A0A945WGF4-F1
#
_cell.length_a   1.000
_cell.length_b   1.000
_cell.length_c   1.000
_cell.angle_alpha   90.00
_cell.angle_beta   90.00
_cell.angle_gamma   90.00
#
_symmetry.space_group_name_H-M   'P 1'
#
loop_
_entity.id
_entity.type
_entity.pdbx_description
1 polymer ?
#
loop_
_entity_poly.entity_id
_entity_poly.type
_entity_poly.pdbx_seq_one_letter_code
_entity_poly.pdbx_strand_id
1 'polypeptide(L)'
;MPPVVKNLLILNGLLFLATLSFQTSIGIDLRDMLGLHYFEAEKFKIYQIVTYMFMHGDFTHIFFNMFAVWMFGSAIENVWGSRKFLIYYLLTGFGAALIHYITIYIDIAPVISMMEQLVEDPSAQAAISFTNSHNWGSYLDQFYYKDMYDRTLEYMNGSLQVLKVDPENTQALRDTSNFFASYLEHFMNLPNVVGASGSLFGILLAFGMMFPNVRLFMIFIPIPIKAKYFVIGYGVMELVSAFQNNPGDNVAHFAHLGGMLFGYIIIKFWQKSGQRWR
;
A
#
# COMPACT_ATOMS: atom_id res chain seq x y z
N MET A 1 21.53 19.25 -9.24
CA MET A 1 20.64 18.13 -8.89
C MET A 1 20.79 17.07 -9.97
N PRO A 2 21.02 15.79 -9.61
CA PRO A 2 21.12 14.68 -10.57
C PRO A 2 19.85 14.53 -11.43
N PRO A 3 19.96 14.14 -12.71
CA PRO A 3 18.85 14.23 -13.66
C PRO A 3 17.69 13.28 -13.36
N VAL A 4 17.92 12.05 -12.89
CA VAL A 4 16.80 11.13 -12.59
C VAL A 4 16.07 11.57 -11.35
N VAL A 5 16.76 11.93 -10.26
CA VAL A 5 16.14 12.49 -9.06
C VAL A 5 15.30 13.72 -9.43
N LYS A 6 15.84 14.65 -10.24
CA LYS A 6 15.08 15.81 -10.72
C LYS A 6 13.80 15.41 -11.45
N ASN A 7 13.89 14.44 -12.36
CA ASN A 7 12.74 13.99 -13.14
C ASN A 7 11.70 13.27 -12.27
N LEU A 8 12.13 12.48 -11.27
CA LEU A 8 11.23 11.85 -10.30
C LEU A 8 10.47 12.91 -9.50
N LEU A 9 11.16 13.95 -9.01
CA LEU A 9 10.55 15.06 -8.29
C LEU A 9 9.50 15.78 -9.14
N ILE A 10 9.83 16.11 -10.38
CA ILE A 10 8.92 16.78 -11.32
C ILE A 10 7.72 15.90 -11.62
N LEU A 11 7.92 14.63 -11.98
CA LEU A 11 6.86 13.71 -12.34
C LEU A 11 5.87 13.50 -11.19
N ASN A 12 6.36 13.25 -9.97
CA ASN A 12 5.52 13.10 -8.79
C ASN A 12 4.76 14.38 -8.44
N GLY A 13 5.42 15.55 -8.54
CA GLY A 13 4.77 16.84 -8.34
C GLY A 13 3.65 17.09 -9.35
N LEU A 14 3.90 16.79 -10.63
CA LEU A 14 2.89 16.92 -11.69
C LEU A 14 1.71 15.97 -11.48
N LEU A 15 1.96 14.70 -11.14
CA LEU A 15 0.89 13.74 -10.88
C LEU A 15 0.07 14.10 -9.65
N PHE A 16 0.69 14.62 -8.60
CA PHE A 16 -0.02 15.11 -7.42
C PHE A 16 -0.91 16.32 -7.76
N LEU A 17 -0.38 17.31 -8.48
CA LEU A 17 -1.17 18.46 -8.93
C LEU A 17 -2.29 18.05 -9.90
N ALA A 18 -2.04 17.10 -10.80
CA ALA A 18 -3.05 16.55 -11.69
C ALA A 18 -4.15 15.82 -10.91
N THR A 19 -3.78 15.07 -9.86
CA THR A 19 -4.75 14.40 -8.96
C THR A 19 -5.68 15.42 -8.33
N LEU A 20 -5.13 16.47 -7.70
CA LEU A 20 -5.93 17.53 -7.07
C LEU A 20 -6.83 18.25 -8.08
N SER A 21 -6.29 18.55 -9.26
CA SER A 21 -7.01 19.27 -10.32
C SER A 21 -8.14 18.43 -10.89
N PHE A 22 -7.89 17.17 -11.24
CA PHE A 22 -8.89 16.31 -11.87
C PHE A 22 -9.99 15.90 -10.91
N GLN A 23 -9.64 15.64 -9.65
CA GLN A 23 -10.62 15.34 -8.61
C GLN A 23 -11.57 16.53 -8.42
N THR A 24 -11.05 17.75 -8.38
CA THR A 24 -11.84 18.98 -8.17
C THR A 24 -12.65 19.37 -9.42
N SER A 25 -12.05 19.29 -10.60
CA SER A 25 -12.65 19.84 -11.84
C SER A 25 -13.60 18.87 -12.53
N ILE A 26 -13.33 17.57 -12.50
CA ILE A 26 -14.08 16.56 -13.26
C ILE A 26 -14.41 15.29 -12.46
N GLY A 27 -14.15 15.28 -11.14
CA GLY A 27 -14.50 14.16 -10.26
C GLY A 27 -13.65 12.90 -10.44
N ILE A 28 -12.52 12.98 -11.13
CA ILE A 28 -11.64 11.82 -11.37
C ILE A 28 -10.52 11.78 -10.33
N ASP A 29 -10.46 10.70 -9.55
CA ASP A 29 -9.35 10.46 -8.62
C ASP A 29 -8.26 9.60 -9.27
N LEU A 30 -7.13 10.23 -9.61
CA LEU A 30 -5.98 9.51 -10.18
C LEU A 30 -5.37 8.51 -9.19
N ARG A 31 -5.57 8.64 -7.87
CA ARG A 31 -5.10 7.65 -6.89
C ARG A 31 -5.86 6.34 -7.04
N ASP A 32 -7.15 6.41 -7.36
CA ASP A 32 -7.96 5.22 -7.64
C ASP A 32 -7.57 4.60 -8.99
N MET A 33 -7.28 5.42 -10.01
CA MET A 33 -6.92 4.89 -11.33
C MET A 33 -5.51 4.29 -11.39
N LEU A 34 -4.53 4.99 -10.80
CA LEU A 34 -3.10 4.70 -10.98
C LEU A 34 -2.46 4.03 -9.76
N GLY A 35 -3.17 3.92 -8.64
CA GLY A 35 -2.74 3.18 -7.46
C GLY A 35 -2.82 1.66 -7.64
N LEU A 36 -2.10 0.93 -6.79
CA LEU A 36 -1.96 -0.52 -6.88
C LEU A 36 -3.12 -1.20 -6.17
N HIS A 37 -4.12 -1.63 -6.95
CA HIS A 37 -5.26 -2.41 -6.46
C HIS A 37 -4.92 -3.88 -6.24
N TYR A 38 -5.70 -4.58 -5.40
CA TYR A 38 -5.63 -6.04 -5.26
C TYR A 38 -5.81 -6.72 -6.62
N PHE A 39 -4.97 -7.72 -6.93
CA PHE A 39 -4.81 -8.22 -8.30
C PHE A 39 -6.04 -8.92 -8.88
N GLU A 40 -6.95 -9.43 -8.04
CA GLU A 40 -8.23 -10.05 -8.45
C GLU A 40 -9.38 -9.04 -8.47
N ALA A 41 -9.15 -7.81 -8.00
CA ALA A 41 -10.16 -6.77 -7.99
C ALA A 41 -10.46 -6.27 -9.41
N GLU A 42 -11.70 -5.88 -9.67
CA GLU A 42 -12.10 -5.34 -10.98
C GLU A 42 -11.33 -4.07 -11.36
N LYS A 43 -11.02 -3.23 -10.35
CA LYS A 43 -10.24 -2.01 -10.53
C LYS A 43 -8.77 -2.25 -10.87
N PHE A 44 -8.26 -3.46 -10.71
CA PHE A 44 -6.88 -3.76 -11.05
C PHE A 44 -6.63 -3.60 -12.55
N LYS A 45 -5.50 -2.97 -12.86
CA LYS A 45 -4.97 -2.82 -14.21
C LYS A 45 -3.45 -3.03 -14.18
N ILE A 46 -2.91 -3.74 -15.16
CA ILE A 46 -1.50 -4.16 -15.18
C ILE A 46 -0.49 -3.00 -15.06
N TYR A 47 -0.83 -1.81 -15.56
CA TYR A 47 0.04 -0.63 -15.48
C TYR A 47 0.24 -0.14 -14.04
N GLN A 48 -0.66 -0.49 -13.12
CA GLN A 48 -0.62 -0.09 -11.72
C GLN A 48 0.61 -0.62 -10.98
N ILE A 49 1.19 -1.74 -11.43
CA ILE A 49 2.47 -2.28 -10.91
C ILE A 49 3.61 -1.26 -11.03
N VAL A 50 3.51 -0.29 -11.95
CA VAL A 50 4.48 0.80 -12.12
C VAL A 50 3.92 2.12 -11.64
N THR A 51 2.68 2.46 -12.02
CA THR A 51 2.15 3.82 -11.82
C THR A 51 1.93 4.16 -10.35
N TYR A 52 1.68 3.17 -9.49
CA TYR A 52 1.46 3.39 -8.06
C TYR A 52 2.65 4.08 -7.38
N MET A 53 3.87 3.82 -7.89
CA MET A 53 5.12 4.41 -7.41
C MET A 53 5.17 5.93 -7.56
N PHE A 54 4.23 6.51 -8.31
CA PHE A 54 4.19 7.93 -8.62
C PHE A 54 2.94 8.65 -8.07
N MET A 55 2.08 7.93 -7.35
CA MET A 55 0.88 8.47 -6.73
C MET A 55 1.11 8.77 -5.25
N HIS A 56 0.40 9.75 -4.69
CA HIS A 56 0.53 10.15 -3.29
C HIS A 56 -0.83 10.51 -2.70
N GLY A 57 -1.08 10.11 -1.45
CA GLY A 57 -2.36 10.29 -0.78
C GLY A 57 -2.65 11.74 -0.39
N ASP A 58 -1.65 12.43 0.15
CA ASP A 58 -1.76 13.78 0.70
C ASP A 58 -0.44 14.57 0.55
N PHE A 59 -0.50 15.87 0.92
CA PHE A 59 0.64 16.78 0.80
C PHE A 59 1.84 16.39 1.67
N THR A 60 1.59 15.98 2.91
CA THR A 60 2.65 15.60 3.85
C THR A 60 3.37 14.35 3.33
N HIS A 61 2.61 13.39 2.81
CA HIS A 61 3.13 12.17 2.22
C HIS A 61 4.07 12.45 1.02
N ILE A 62 3.65 13.26 0.04
CA ILE A 62 4.52 13.62 -1.09
C ILE A 62 5.71 14.48 -0.67
N PHE A 63 5.52 15.43 0.24
CA PHE A 63 6.57 16.33 0.69
C PHE A 63 7.74 15.53 1.29
N PHE A 64 7.48 14.66 2.27
CA PHE A 64 8.54 13.90 2.92
C PHE A 64 9.15 12.84 1.99
N ASN A 65 8.36 12.23 1.09
CA ASN A 65 8.90 11.32 0.09
C ASN A 65 9.88 12.03 -0.84
N MET A 66 9.46 13.15 -1.44
CA MET A 66 10.29 13.87 -2.41
C MET A 66 11.49 14.54 -1.74
N PHE A 67 11.35 15.02 -0.50
CA PHE A 67 12.47 15.52 0.28
C PHE A 67 13.52 14.43 0.52
N ALA A 68 13.10 13.22 0.88
CA ALA A 68 14.01 12.11 1.12
C ALA A 68 14.62 11.55 -0.19
N VAL A 69 13.84 11.44 -1.27
CA VAL A 69 14.35 11.09 -2.61
C VAL A 69 15.37 12.11 -3.08
N TRP A 70 15.12 13.41 -2.87
CA TRP A 70 16.09 14.45 -3.19
C TRP A 70 17.37 14.30 -2.37
N MET A 71 17.26 14.20 -1.04
CA MET A 71 18.41 14.17 -0.15
C MET A 71 19.26 12.91 -0.34
N PHE A 72 18.65 11.72 -0.19
CA PHE A 72 19.37 10.45 -0.22
C PHE A 72 19.58 9.96 -1.65
N GLY A 73 18.57 10.10 -2.52
CA GLY A 73 18.66 9.68 -3.91
C GLY A 73 19.72 10.47 -4.68
N SER A 74 19.87 11.78 -4.43
CA SER A 74 20.94 12.56 -5.10
C SER A 74 22.33 12.05 -4.76
N ALA A 75 22.58 11.66 -3.51
CA ALA A 75 23.87 11.12 -3.09
C ALA A 75 24.17 9.79 -3.81
N ILE A 76 23.16 8.94 -3.97
CA ILE A 76 23.29 7.64 -4.65
C ILE A 76 23.45 7.81 -6.17
N GLU A 77 22.62 8.65 -6.81
CA GLU A 77 22.70 8.88 -8.26
C GLU A 77 24.06 9.47 -8.68
N ASN A 78 24.65 10.36 -7.87
CA ASN A 78 25.98 10.91 -8.15
C ASN A 78 27.09 9.85 -8.15
N VAL A 79 26.93 8.75 -7.39
CA VAL A 79 27.92 7.66 -7.33
C VAL A 79 27.64 6.60 -8.39
N TRP A 80 26.38 6.19 -8.55
CA TRP A 80 26.01 5.10 -9.46
C TRP A 80 25.77 5.53 -10.90
N GLY A 81 25.56 6.82 -11.12
CA GLY A 81 25.04 7.34 -12.38
C GLY A 81 23.55 7.04 -12.56
N SER A 82 22.94 7.84 -13.44
CA SER A 82 21.49 7.90 -13.67
C SER A 82 20.85 6.57 -14.05
N ARG A 83 21.46 5.81 -14.98
CA ARG A 83 20.90 4.53 -15.45
C ARG A 83 20.80 3.52 -14.31
N LYS A 84 21.86 3.36 -13.53
CA LYS A 84 21.92 2.37 -12.45
C LYS A 84 21.02 2.77 -11.28
N PHE A 85 20.96 4.06 -10.95
CA PHE A 85 20.03 4.60 -9.96
C PHE A 85 18.57 4.37 -10.36
N LEU A 86 18.19 4.65 -11.62
CA LEU A 86 16.82 4.44 -12.09
C LEU A 86 16.41 2.96 -12.03
N ILE A 87 17.29 2.05 -12.48
CA ILE A 87 17.04 0.60 -12.40
C ILE A 87 16.85 0.18 -10.94
N TYR A 88 17.72 0.67 -10.05
CA TYR A 88 17.59 0.38 -8.62
C TYR A 88 16.25 0.85 -8.05
N TYR A 89 15.89 2.12 -8.31
CA TYR A 89 14.63 2.71 -7.88
C TYR A 89 13.43 1.84 -8.31
N LEU A 90 13.34 1.52 -9.60
CA LEU A 90 12.24 0.71 -10.15
C LEU A 90 12.19 -0.70 -9.55
N LEU A 91 13.32 -1.40 -9.46
CA LEU A 91 13.36 -2.76 -8.92
C LEU A 91 13.03 -2.80 -7.42
N THR A 92 13.43 -1.80 -6.65
CA THR A 92 13.02 -1.69 -5.24
C THR A 92 11.53 -1.39 -5.09
N GLY A 93 10.94 -0.62 -6.01
CA GLY A 93 9.48 -0.46 -6.11
C GLY A 93 8.80 -1.79 -6.38
N PHE A 94 9.20 -2.52 -7.43
CA PHE A 94 8.61 -3.83 -7.72
C PHE A 94 8.77 -4.83 -6.56
N GLY A 95 9.90 -4.80 -5.87
CA GLY A 95 10.10 -5.58 -4.63
C GLY A 95 9.13 -5.19 -3.52
N ALA A 96 8.89 -3.90 -3.33
CA ALA A 96 7.89 -3.40 -2.38
C ALA A 96 6.47 -3.85 -2.76
N ALA A 97 6.07 -3.73 -4.03
CA ALA A 97 4.77 -4.20 -4.52
C ALA A 97 4.59 -5.71 -4.29
N LEU A 98 5.62 -6.51 -4.56
CA LEU A 98 5.57 -7.96 -4.36
C LEU A 98 5.36 -8.34 -2.89
N ILE A 99 6.15 -7.77 -1.97
CA ILE A 99 5.99 -8.06 -0.53
C ILE A 99 4.64 -7.57 -0.02
N HIS A 100 4.20 -6.42 -0.51
CA HIS A 100 2.89 -5.89 -0.18
C HIS A 100 1.75 -6.82 -0.62
N TYR A 101 1.78 -7.34 -1.86
CA TYR A 101 0.78 -8.29 -2.33
C TYR A 101 0.78 -9.60 -1.54
N ILE A 102 1.95 -10.12 -1.18
CA ILE A 102 2.04 -11.32 -0.32
C ILE A 102 1.36 -11.04 1.02
N THR A 103 1.60 -9.87 1.61
CA THR A 103 1.01 -9.48 2.90
C THR A 103 -0.51 -9.38 2.80
N ILE A 104 -1.01 -8.58 1.84
CA ILE A 104 -2.45 -8.44 1.63
C ILE A 104 -3.10 -9.79 1.39
N TYR A 105 -2.52 -10.63 0.53
CA TYR A 105 -3.09 -11.93 0.21
C TYR A 105 -3.25 -12.80 1.46
N ILE A 106 -2.24 -12.82 2.35
CA ILE A 106 -2.33 -13.56 3.62
C ILE A 106 -3.45 -13.01 4.50
N ASP A 107 -3.61 -11.69 4.56
CA ASP A 107 -4.57 -11.04 5.43
C ASP A 107 -6.03 -11.21 4.94
N ILE A 108 -6.26 -11.09 3.63
CA ILE A 108 -7.62 -11.00 3.08
C ILE A 108 -8.13 -12.30 2.45
N ALA A 109 -7.27 -13.23 2.02
CA ALA A 109 -7.72 -14.46 1.36
C ALA A 109 -8.65 -15.32 2.24
N PRO A 110 -8.45 -15.47 3.56
CA PRO A 110 -9.41 -16.18 4.41
C PRO A 110 -10.78 -15.51 4.43
N VAL A 111 -10.81 -14.17 4.46
CA VAL A 111 -12.05 -13.39 4.48
C VAL A 111 -12.78 -13.51 3.14
N ILE A 112 -12.05 -13.41 2.03
CA ILE A 112 -12.58 -13.64 0.66
C ILE A 112 -13.21 -15.02 0.57
N SER A 113 -12.51 -16.08 0.99
CA SER A 113 -13.02 -17.45 0.92
C SER A 113 -14.31 -17.64 1.72
N MET A 114 -14.43 -17.01 2.90
CA MET A 114 -15.68 -17.05 3.67
C MET A 114 -16.82 -16.32 2.96
N MET A 115 -16.55 -15.20 2.30
CA MET A 115 -17.55 -14.46 1.52
C MET A 115 -17.96 -15.22 0.26
N GLU A 116 -17.02 -15.84 -0.46
CA GLU A 116 -17.30 -16.70 -1.61
C GLU A 116 -18.23 -17.86 -1.23
N GLN A 117 -17.99 -18.50 -0.08
CA GLN A 117 -18.90 -19.52 0.43
C GLN A 117 -20.32 -18.98 0.65
N LEU A 118 -20.45 -17.78 1.22
CA LEU A 118 -21.75 -17.13 1.45
C LEU A 118 -22.44 -16.70 0.16
N VAL A 119 -21.68 -16.46 -0.91
CA VAL A 119 -22.21 -16.19 -2.25
C VAL A 119 -22.73 -17.47 -2.90
N GLU A 120 -21.95 -18.55 -2.88
CA GLU A 120 -22.27 -19.79 -3.59
C GLU A 120 -23.29 -20.67 -2.87
N ASP A 121 -23.13 -20.87 -1.56
CA ASP A 121 -23.97 -21.75 -0.74
C ASP A 121 -24.24 -21.11 0.64
N PRO A 122 -25.11 -20.09 0.70
CA PRO A 122 -25.40 -19.37 1.93
C PRO A 122 -26.04 -20.29 2.97
N SER A 123 -25.56 -20.19 4.22
CA SER A 123 -26.23 -20.78 5.39
C SER A 123 -26.38 -19.74 6.49
N ALA A 124 -27.47 -19.84 7.27
CA ALA A 124 -27.72 -18.94 8.39
C ALA A 124 -26.56 -18.93 9.39
N GLN A 125 -26.01 -20.11 9.72
CA GLN A 125 -24.90 -20.23 10.66
C GLN A 125 -23.64 -19.53 10.15
N ALA A 126 -23.26 -19.71 8.88
CA ALA A 126 -22.10 -19.05 8.31
C ALA A 126 -22.29 -17.53 8.25
N ALA A 127 -23.47 -17.07 7.83
CA ALA A 127 -23.80 -15.65 7.72
C ALA A 127 -23.70 -14.95 9.09
N ILE A 128 -24.35 -15.52 10.11
CA ILE A 128 -24.32 -15.00 11.48
C ILE A 128 -22.90 -15.00 12.03
N SER A 129 -22.15 -16.09 11.81
CA SER A 129 -20.77 -16.21 12.32
C SER A 129 -19.86 -15.17 11.67
N PHE A 130 -19.91 -15.03 10.35
CA PHE A 130 -19.15 -14.02 9.62
C PHE A 130 -19.51 -12.62 10.10
N THR A 131 -20.80 -12.27 10.15
CA THR A 131 -21.21 -10.92 10.55
C THR A 131 -20.74 -10.55 11.95
N ASN A 132 -20.72 -11.51 12.89
CA ASN A 132 -20.26 -11.27 14.25
C ASN A 132 -18.74 -11.15 14.36
N SER A 133 -17.97 -11.84 13.50
CA SER A 133 -16.51 -11.82 13.55
C SER A 133 -15.88 -10.74 12.67
N HIS A 134 -16.57 -10.30 11.62
CA HIS A 134 -16.02 -9.40 10.62
C HIS A 134 -15.91 -7.96 11.14
N ASN A 135 -14.78 -7.32 10.87
CA ASN A 135 -14.53 -5.95 11.31
C ASN A 135 -15.11 -4.93 10.32
N TRP A 136 -16.43 -4.77 10.33
CA TRP A 136 -17.16 -3.89 9.41
C TRP A 136 -16.62 -2.45 9.39
N GLY A 137 -16.25 -1.89 10.55
CA GLY A 137 -15.83 -0.49 10.68
C GLY A 137 -14.53 -0.16 9.93
N SER A 138 -13.67 -1.16 9.68
CA SER A 138 -12.44 -0.96 8.90
C SER A 138 -12.67 -0.95 7.39
N TYR A 139 -13.83 -1.38 6.91
CA TYR A 139 -14.11 -1.57 5.48
C TYR A 139 -15.36 -0.81 4.99
N LEU A 140 -16.10 -0.18 5.89
CA LEU A 140 -17.32 0.57 5.62
C LEU A 140 -17.27 1.95 6.24
N ASP A 141 -16.88 2.93 5.44
CA ASP A 141 -16.97 4.34 5.80
C ASP A 141 -18.26 4.95 5.24
N GLN A 142 -19.06 5.57 6.11
CA GLN A 142 -20.37 6.15 5.76
C GLN A 142 -20.27 7.36 4.80
N PHE A 143 -19.11 8.02 4.72
CA PHE A 143 -18.89 9.19 3.88
C PHE A 143 -18.32 8.80 2.52
N TYR A 144 -17.37 7.86 2.48
CA TYR A 144 -16.72 7.42 1.24
C TYR A 144 -17.50 6.31 0.52
N TYR A 145 -18.18 5.43 1.26
CA TYR A 145 -18.83 4.23 0.73
C TYR A 145 -20.30 4.13 1.17
N LYS A 146 -21.03 5.26 1.08
CA LYS A 146 -22.39 5.39 1.59
C LYS A 146 -23.35 4.29 1.10
N ASP A 147 -23.34 3.97 -0.19
CA ASP A 147 -24.25 2.96 -0.76
C ASP A 147 -24.00 1.57 -0.13
N MET A 148 -22.74 1.12 -0.06
CA MET A 148 -22.39 -0.16 0.56
C MET A 148 -22.67 -0.14 2.07
N TYR A 149 -22.45 0.98 2.74
CA TYR A 149 -22.79 1.18 4.14
C TYR A 149 -24.30 1.00 4.39
N ASP A 150 -25.14 1.67 3.59
CA ASP A 150 -26.60 1.57 3.70
C ASP A 150 -27.09 0.13 3.43
N ARG A 151 -26.59 -0.52 2.37
CA ARG A 151 -26.90 -1.94 2.06
C ARG A 151 -26.51 -2.89 3.19
N THR A 152 -25.40 -2.62 3.85
CA THR A 152 -24.95 -3.42 5.00
C THR A 152 -25.92 -3.29 6.16
N LEU A 153 -26.38 -2.07 6.47
CA LEU A 153 -27.38 -1.86 7.51
C LEU A 153 -28.73 -2.50 7.16
N GLU A 154 -29.15 -2.42 5.90
CA GLU A 154 -30.37 -3.09 5.42
C GLU A 154 -30.27 -4.61 5.60
N TYR A 155 -29.16 -5.21 5.17
CA TYR A 155 -28.91 -6.64 5.35
C TYR A 155 -28.91 -7.06 6.83
N MET A 156 -28.16 -6.33 7.66
CA MET A 156 -28.01 -6.64 9.09
C MET A 156 -29.31 -6.51 9.87
N ASN A 157 -30.15 -5.53 9.54
CA ASN A 157 -31.43 -5.29 10.22
C ASN A 157 -32.61 -6.04 9.58
N GLY A 158 -32.45 -6.53 8.35
CA GLY A 158 -33.43 -7.30 7.59
C GLY A 158 -33.11 -8.79 7.57
N SER A 159 -32.57 -9.27 6.45
CA SER A 159 -32.39 -10.69 6.16
C SER A 159 -31.58 -11.43 7.21
N LEU A 160 -30.56 -10.81 7.82
CA LEU A 160 -29.81 -11.43 8.91
C LEU A 160 -30.67 -11.68 10.17
N GLN A 161 -31.62 -10.80 10.49
CA GLN A 161 -32.52 -11.02 11.62
C GLN A 161 -33.53 -12.12 11.33
N VAL A 162 -33.99 -12.24 10.08
CA VAL A 162 -34.84 -13.36 9.65
C VAL A 162 -34.10 -14.68 9.82
N LEU A 163 -32.85 -14.79 9.38
CA LEU A 163 -32.04 -16.02 9.50
C LEU A 163 -31.75 -16.43 10.95
N LYS A 164 -31.75 -15.50 11.90
CA LYS A 164 -31.62 -15.82 13.34
C LYS A 164 -32.86 -16.51 13.91
N VAL A 165 -34.02 -16.34 13.29
CA VAL A 165 -35.31 -16.91 13.74
C VAL A 165 -35.71 -18.11 12.88
N ASP A 166 -35.51 -18.00 11.56
CA ASP A 166 -35.84 -19.01 10.56
C ASP A 166 -34.59 -19.29 9.68
N PRO A 167 -33.71 -20.21 10.10
CA PRO A 167 -32.45 -20.49 9.40
C PRO A 167 -32.60 -21.00 7.96
N GLU A 168 -33.75 -21.60 7.63
CA GLU A 168 -34.05 -22.19 6.33
C GLU A 168 -34.82 -21.23 5.41
N ASN A 169 -34.93 -19.95 5.80
CA ASN A 169 -35.69 -18.97 5.04
C ASN A 169 -35.05 -18.71 3.66
N THR A 170 -35.66 -19.26 2.62
CA THR A 170 -35.12 -19.23 1.25
C THR A 170 -34.98 -17.83 0.66
N GLN A 171 -35.79 -16.85 1.09
CA GLN A 171 -35.61 -15.46 0.65
C GLN A 171 -34.40 -14.84 1.33
N ALA A 172 -34.29 -14.95 2.66
CA ALA A 172 -33.18 -14.37 3.40
C ALA A 172 -31.82 -15.00 3.04
N LEU A 173 -31.79 -16.29 2.68
CA LEU A 173 -30.60 -16.96 2.15
C LEU A 173 -30.20 -16.41 0.76
N ARG A 174 -31.17 -16.15 -0.13
CA ARG A 174 -30.89 -15.51 -1.43
C ARG A 174 -30.41 -14.07 -1.27
N ASP A 175 -31.03 -13.31 -0.37
CA ASP A 175 -30.59 -11.94 -0.06
C ASP A 175 -29.17 -11.93 0.52
N THR A 176 -28.82 -12.94 1.33
CA THR A 176 -27.45 -13.14 1.85
C THR A 176 -26.46 -13.32 0.72
N SER A 177 -26.72 -14.24 -0.21
CA SER A 177 -25.85 -14.45 -1.38
C SER A 177 -25.66 -13.17 -2.20
N ASN A 178 -26.75 -12.46 -2.50
CA ASN A 178 -26.70 -11.18 -3.24
C ASN A 178 -25.92 -10.10 -2.49
N PHE A 179 -26.14 -9.96 -1.19
CA PHE A 179 -25.43 -8.99 -0.36
C PHE A 179 -23.93 -9.28 -0.33
N PHE A 180 -23.53 -10.54 -0.06
CA PHE A 180 -22.13 -10.92 -0.01
C PHE A 180 -21.45 -10.84 -1.37
N ALA A 181 -22.17 -11.01 -2.49
CA ALA A 181 -21.61 -10.81 -3.82
C ALA A 181 -21.20 -9.34 -4.03
N SER A 182 -22.10 -8.40 -3.72
CA SER A 182 -21.78 -6.96 -3.79
C SER A 182 -20.72 -6.55 -2.76
N TYR A 183 -20.78 -7.10 -1.55
CA TYR A 183 -19.80 -6.77 -0.51
C TYR A 183 -18.42 -7.32 -0.82
N LEU A 184 -18.31 -8.53 -1.39
CA LEU A 184 -17.05 -9.12 -1.82
C LEU A 184 -16.40 -8.27 -2.92
N GLU A 185 -17.17 -7.83 -3.91
CA GLU A 185 -16.69 -6.92 -4.95
C GLU A 185 -16.16 -5.60 -4.35
N HIS A 186 -16.93 -4.98 -3.46
CA HIS A 186 -16.47 -3.78 -2.73
C HIS A 186 -15.19 -4.05 -1.96
N PHE A 187 -15.16 -5.13 -1.17
CA PHE A 187 -14.05 -5.51 -0.31
C PHE A 187 -12.75 -5.74 -1.10
N MET A 188 -12.81 -6.42 -2.24
CA MET A 188 -11.64 -6.62 -3.11
C MET A 188 -11.13 -5.32 -3.73
N ASN A 189 -12.00 -4.33 -3.95
CA ASN A 189 -11.64 -3.03 -4.52
C ASN A 189 -11.13 -2.02 -3.46
N LEU A 190 -11.16 -2.35 -2.17
CA LEU A 190 -10.68 -1.46 -1.11
C LEU A 190 -9.15 -1.32 -1.05
N PRO A 191 -8.36 -2.41 -1.13
CA PRO A 191 -6.91 -2.28 -1.00
C PRO A 191 -6.33 -1.56 -2.20
N ASN A 192 -5.82 -0.35 -1.96
CA ASN A 192 -5.19 0.49 -2.96
C ASN A 192 -3.95 1.16 -2.37
N VAL A 193 -2.77 0.84 -2.91
CA VAL A 193 -1.51 1.45 -2.47
C VAL A 193 -1.02 2.52 -3.43
N VAL A 194 -0.63 3.65 -2.86
CA VAL A 194 0.00 4.77 -3.57
C VAL A 194 1.26 5.18 -2.83
N GLY A 195 2.36 5.38 -3.56
CA GLY A 195 3.56 5.97 -2.97
C GLY A 195 4.87 5.51 -3.59
N ALA A 196 5.80 6.44 -3.71
CA ALA A 196 7.21 6.17 -4.04
C ALA A 196 7.98 5.49 -2.89
N SER A 197 7.36 5.35 -1.71
CA SER A 197 8.02 5.07 -0.45
C SER A 197 8.75 3.72 -0.44
N GLY A 198 8.20 2.67 -1.06
CA GLY A 198 8.91 1.40 -1.21
C GLY A 198 10.28 1.55 -1.91
N SER A 199 10.33 2.37 -2.97
CA SER A 199 11.60 2.68 -3.66
C SER A 199 12.52 3.56 -2.82
N LEU A 200 11.94 4.53 -2.10
CA LEU A 200 12.67 5.38 -1.17
C LEU A 200 13.32 4.55 -0.04
N PHE A 201 12.64 3.56 0.52
CA PHE A 201 13.23 2.69 1.54
C PHE A 201 14.37 1.83 0.98
N GLY A 202 14.27 1.42 -0.29
CA GLY A 202 15.40 0.89 -1.04
C GLY A 202 16.58 1.88 -1.11
N ILE A 203 16.33 3.16 -1.42
CA ILE A 203 17.34 4.23 -1.46
C ILE A 203 17.97 4.45 -0.08
N LEU A 204 17.16 4.50 0.99
CA LEU A 204 17.63 4.65 2.37
C LEU A 204 18.58 3.52 2.75
N LEU A 205 18.22 2.29 2.43
CA LEU A 205 19.10 1.15 2.63
C LEU A 205 20.43 1.31 1.86
N ALA A 206 20.37 1.64 0.57
CA ALA A 206 21.58 1.89 -0.22
C ALA A 206 22.47 2.97 0.41
N PHE A 207 21.86 4.07 0.87
CA PHE A 207 22.55 5.16 1.54
C PHE A 207 23.21 4.73 2.84
N GLY A 208 22.51 3.98 3.70
CA GLY A 208 23.08 3.42 4.92
C GLY A 208 24.26 2.48 4.67
N MET A 209 24.23 1.72 3.57
CA MET A 209 25.30 0.79 3.18
C MET A 209 26.51 1.49 2.53
N MET A 210 26.28 2.53 1.72
CA MET A 210 27.33 3.25 0.99
C MET A 210 27.99 4.32 1.83
N PHE A 211 27.21 5.04 2.65
CA PHE A 211 27.66 6.18 3.44
C PHE A 211 27.47 5.96 4.95
N PRO A 212 27.89 4.81 5.53
CA PRO A 212 27.48 4.38 6.87
C PRO A 212 27.89 5.32 8.01
N ASN A 213 28.93 6.14 7.80
CA ASN A 213 29.47 7.06 8.79
C ASN A 213 29.09 8.53 8.54
N VAL A 214 28.35 8.84 7.47
CA VAL A 214 27.79 10.19 7.27
C VAL A 214 26.86 10.51 8.44
N ARG A 215 27.01 11.72 8.97
CA ARG A 215 26.28 12.23 10.13
C ARG A 215 25.06 13.01 9.64
N LEU A 216 23.87 12.51 9.95
CA LEU A 216 22.59 13.12 9.61
C LEU A 216 22.10 13.97 10.78
N PHE A 217 21.79 15.24 10.50
CA PHE A 217 21.12 16.12 11.46
C PHE A 217 19.61 15.98 11.28
N MET A 218 18.93 15.57 12.34
CA MET A 218 17.47 15.53 12.38
C MET A 218 16.97 16.83 12.98
N ILE A 219 15.89 17.39 12.44
CA ILE A 219 15.35 18.71 12.84
C ILE A 219 15.13 18.81 14.36
N PHE A 220 14.76 17.71 15.03
CA PHE A 220 14.41 17.68 16.45
C PHE A 220 15.44 16.99 17.35
N ILE A 221 16.49 16.37 16.78
CA ILE A 221 17.52 15.69 17.58
C ILE A 221 18.81 16.49 17.42
N PRO A 222 19.26 17.21 18.45
CA PRO A 222 20.44 18.08 18.37
C PRO A 222 21.77 17.29 18.28
N ILE A 223 21.69 15.96 18.21
CA ILE A 223 22.83 15.06 18.10
C ILE A 223 22.80 14.38 16.72
N PRO A 224 23.83 14.55 15.90
CA PRO A 224 23.86 13.90 14.59
C PRO A 224 23.95 12.38 14.71
N ILE A 225 23.12 11.68 13.94
CA ILE A 225 23.07 10.22 13.92
C ILE A 225 23.81 9.71 12.69
N LYS A 226 24.66 8.67 12.85
CA LYS A 226 25.31 8.04 11.69
C LYS A 226 24.25 7.37 10.80
N ALA A 227 24.37 7.50 9.49
CA ALA A 227 23.42 6.97 8.52
C ALA A 227 23.07 5.50 8.74
N LYS A 228 24.05 4.64 9.07
CA LYS A 228 23.78 3.21 9.36
C LYS A 228 22.81 3.00 10.52
N TYR A 229 22.92 3.79 11.60
CA TYR A 229 22.04 3.67 12.77
C TYR A 229 20.67 4.26 12.49
N PHE A 230 20.61 5.36 11.75
CA PHE A 230 19.35 5.92 11.27
C PHE A 230 18.56 4.91 10.44
N VAL A 231 19.20 4.31 9.43
CA VAL A 231 18.54 3.36 8.52
C VAL A 231 18.13 2.07 9.23
N ILE A 232 18.99 1.53 10.11
CA ILE A 232 18.63 0.34 10.91
C ILE A 232 17.48 0.67 11.85
N GLY A 233 17.55 1.79 12.58
CA GLY A 233 16.50 2.21 13.50
C GLY A 233 15.17 2.41 12.77
N TYR A 234 15.18 3.05 11.61
CA TYR A 234 13.97 3.23 10.81
C TYR A 234 13.41 1.90 10.31
N GLY A 235 14.25 1.01 9.78
CA GLY A 235 13.81 -0.34 9.39
C GLY A 235 13.24 -1.17 10.56
N VAL A 236 13.77 -1.01 11.77
CA VAL A 236 13.21 -1.66 12.97
C VAL A 236 11.86 -1.05 13.36
N MET A 237 11.71 0.28 13.30
CA MET A 237 10.42 0.93 13.54
C MET A 237 9.37 0.44 12.54
N GLU A 238 9.71 0.39 11.25
CA GLU A 238 8.83 -0.16 10.22
C GLU A 238 8.45 -1.61 10.49
N LEU A 239 9.39 -2.45 10.92
CA LEU A 239 9.11 -3.85 11.28
C LEU A 239 8.15 -3.94 12.47
N VAL A 240 8.37 -3.13 13.51
CA VAL A 240 7.49 -3.09 14.68
C VAL A 240 6.10 -2.62 14.27
N SER A 241 5.99 -1.53 13.52
CA SER A 241 4.72 -0.99 13.03
C SER A 241 3.99 -1.96 12.11
N ALA A 242 4.72 -2.72 11.27
CA ALA A 242 4.13 -3.74 10.40
C ALA A 242 3.37 -4.83 11.18
N PHE A 243 3.78 -5.13 12.43
CA PHE A 243 3.07 -6.08 13.31
C PHE A 243 2.12 -5.40 14.30
N GLN A 244 2.15 -4.07 14.41
CA GLN A 244 1.18 -3.32 15.19
C GLN A 244 -0.08 -3.18 14.35
N ASN A 245 -1.09 -4.00 14.64
CA ASN A 245 -2.39 -3.92 13.97
C ASN A 245 -3.17 -2.70 14.48
N ASN A 246 -2.70 -1.50 14.12
CA ASN A 246 -3.26 -0.21 14.53
C ASN A 246 -4.31 0.25 13.50
N PRO A 247 -5.61 0.30 13.86
CA PRO A 247 -6.68 0.66 12.93
C PRO A 247 -6.58 2.07 12.32
N GLY A 248 -5.80 2.97 12.93
CA GLY A 248 -5.57 4.33 12.42
C GLY A 248 -4.34 4.45 11.51
N ASP A 249 -3.61 3.37 11.29
CA ASP A 249 -2.38 3.36 10.50
C ASP A 249 -2.68 2.96 9.05
N ASN A 250 -2.48 3.91 8.14
CA ASN A 250 -2.73 3.73 6.71
C ASN A 250 -1.43 3.53 5.91
N VAL A 251 -0.34 3.14 6.59
CA VAL A 251 0.97 2.96 5.98
C VAL A 251 1.24 1.49 5.66
N ALA A 252 1.62 1.21 4.41
CA ALA A 252 2.02 -0.12 3.97
C ALA A 252 3.45 -0.48 4.44
N HIS A 253 3.66 -0.66 5.73
CA HIS A 253 4.98 -0.91 6.34
C HIS A 253 5.72 -2.11 5.73
N PHE A 254 5.02 -3.20 5.42
CA PHE A 254 5.63 -4.35 4.73
C PHE A 254 6.14 -4.01 3.33
N ALA A 255 5.52 -3.05 2.63
CA ALA A 255 6.02 -2.56 1.35
C ALA A 255 7.37 -1.83 1.52
N HIS A 256 7.53 -1.02 2.57
CA HIS A 256 8.79 -0.35 2.90
C HIS A 256 9.91 -1.36 3.17
N LEU A 257 9.62 -2.37 4.01
CA LEU A 257 10.54 -3.46 4.30
C LEU A 257 10.88 -4.27 3.05
N GLY A 258 9.91 -4.49 2.16
CA GLY A 258 10.14 -5.11 0.86
C GLY A 258 11.10 -4.32 -0.03
N GLY A 259 10.96 -2.99 -0.06
CA GLY A 259 11.90 -2.09 -0.73
C GLY A 259 13.33 -2.21 -0.18
N MET A 260 13.49 -2.27 1.15
CA MET A 260 14.79 -2.50 1.80
C MET A 260 15.36 -3.88 1.47
N LEU A 261 14.55 -4.95 1.54
CA LEU A 261 14.97 -6.31 1.25
C LEU A 261 15.48 -6.46 -0.19
N PHE A 262 14.69 -6.00 -1.17
CA PHE A 262 15.08 -6.06 -2.57
C PHE A 262 16.28 -5.17 -2.86
N GLY A 263 16.34 -3.98 -2.24
CA GLY A 263 17.51 -3.12 -2.32
C GLY A 263 18.79 -3.82 -1.87
N TYR A 264 18.72 -4.55 -0.76
CA TYR A 264 19.83 -5.32 -0.22
C TYR A 264 20.25 -6.44 -1.18
N ILE A 265 19.28 -7.21 -1.69
CA ILE A 265 19.52 -8.29 -2.66
C ILE A 265 20.22 -7.76 -3.91
N ILE A 266 19.75 -6.65 -4.48
CA ILE A 266 20.33 -6.02 -5.68
C ILE A 266 21.77 -5.58 -5.40
N ILE A 267 22.04 -4.90 -4.27
CA ILE A 267 23.40 -4.47 -3.92
C ILE A 267 24.33 -5.68 -3.74
N LYS A 268 23.86 -6.75 -3.09
CA LYS A 268 24.63 -8.00 -2.95
C LYS A 268 24.92 -8.68 -4.28
N PHE A 269 23.97 -8.67 -5.20
CA PHE A 269 24.16 -9.18 -6.55
C PHE A 269 25.23 -8.37 -7.31
N TRP A 270 25.20 -7.03 -7.23
CA TRP A 270 26.21 -6.16 -7.83
C TRP A 270 27.60 -6.34 -7.23
N GLN A 271 27.68 -6.53 -5.91
CA GLN A 271 28.94 -6.86 -5.21
C GLN A 271 29.58 -8.14 -5.78
N LYS A 272 28.78 -9.20 -5.96
CA LYS A 272 29.26 -10.50 -6.48
C LYS A 272 29.66 -10.45 -7.95
N SER A 273 28.98 -9.65 -8.77
CA SER A 273 29.26 -9.52 -10.20
C SER A 273 30.41 -8.55 -10.53
N GLY A 274 31.10 -8.01 -9.52
CA GLY A 274 32.22 -7.07 -9.71
C GLY A 274 31.78 -5.67 -10.19
N GLN A 275 30.48 -5.39 -10.24
CA GLN A 275 30.00 -4.06 -10.61
C GLN A 275 30.29 -3.06 -9.48
N ARG A 276 30.84 -1.89 -9.84
CA ARG A 276 31.05 -0.79 -8.88
C ARG A 276 29.71 -0.37 -8.26
N TRP A 277 29.60 -0.57 -6.96
CA TRP A 277 28.46 -0.15 -6.13
C TRP A 277 28.90 0.86 -5.05
N ARG A 278 30.20 1.04 -4.88
CA ARG A 278 30.88 2.12 -4.14
C ARG A 278 31.85 2.80 -5.09
#